data_AF-A0A1V5LGQ9-F1
#
_entry.id   AF-A0A1V5LGQ9-F1
#
_cell.length_a   1.000
_cell.length_b   1.000
_cell.length_c   1.000
_cell.angle_alpha   90.00
_cell.angle_beta   90.00
_cell.angle_gamma   90.00
#
_symmetry.space_group_name_H-M   'P 1'
#
loop_
_entity.id
_entity.type
_entity.pdbx_description
1 polymer ?
#
loop_
_entity_poly.entity_id
_entity_poly.type
_entity_poly.pdbx_seq_one_letter_code
_entity_poly.pdbx_strand_id
1 'polypeptide(L)'
;MKKHDSNLVLGLILILIGAGLLFKRMGFFDFGWEESYPIALLLLAAMAIVSVAKGDRSQAFWACFLLICGLFTFLKNYGIVDSFWSVNLWSILLLAFGLSFFALYASKPKDWGVLIPGFILTTFGGVAILDDLHVDWFRISYLFDYWPLMLIAIGIAIIFSTLRRRPTN
;
A
#
# COMPACT_ATOMS: atom_id res chain seq x y z
N MET A 1 17.19 33.80 25.50
CA MET A 1 17.92 34.11 24.25
C MET A 1 17.91 32.84 23.38
N LYS A 2 17.09 32.77 22.32
CA LYS A 2 16.99 31.55 21.44
C LYS A 2 16.27 31.83 20.10
N LYS A 3 16.50 32.99 19.47
CA LYS A 3 15.79 33.42 18.25
C LYS A 3 16.70 33.61 17.02
N HIS A 4 18.02 33.55 17.18
CA HIS A 4 18.98 33.77 16.09
C HIS A 4 19.30 32.49 15.28
N ASP A 5 19.23 31.31 15.89
CA ASP A 5 19.58 30.04 15.22
C ASP A 5 18.56 29.64 14.14
N SER A 6 17.29 30.06 14.31
CA SER A 6 16.22 29.74 13.35
C SER A 6 16.44 30.38 11.97
N ASN A 7 17.03 31.58 11.93
CA ASN A 7 17.31 32.28 10.66
C ASN A 7 18.53 31.72 9.95
N LEU A 8 19.54 31.23 10.70
CA LEU A 8 20.70 30.55 10.14
C LEU A 8 20.32 29.18 9.56
N VAL A 9 19.50 28.42 10.27
CA VAL A 9 18.99 27.12 9.78
C VAL A 9 18.11 27.33 8.55
N LEU A 10 17.23 28.33 8.55
CA LEU A 10 16.39 28.66 7.39
C LEU A 10 17.25 29.10 6.19
N GLY A 11 18.27 29.93 6.41
CA GLY A 11 19.20 30.37 5.37
C GLY A 11 20.03 29.22 4.80
N LEU A 12 20.52 28.32 5.65
CA LEU A 12 21.26 27.12 5.23
C LEU A 12 20.37 26.18 4.40
N ILE A 13 19.11 25.99 4.81
CA ILE A 13 18.13 25.20 4.05
C ILE A 13 17.89 25.85 2.68
N LEU A 14 17.74 27.18 2.61
CA LEU A 14 17.57 27.89 1.34
C LEU A 14 18.77 27.75 0.42
N ILE A 15 19.99 27.81 0.97
CA ILE A 15 21.24 27.64 0.21
C ILE A 15 21.33 26.21 -0.34
N LEU A 16 21.00 25.20 0.47
CA LEU A 16 21.01 23.80 0.04
C LEU A 16 19.94 23.53 -1.04
N ILE A 17 18.74 24.08 -0.88
CA ILE A 17 17.67 23.98 -1.89
C ILE A 17 18.08 24.70 -3.18
N GLY A 18 18.63 25.92 -3.08
CA GLY A 18 19.09 26.71 -4.22
C GLY A 18 20.24 26.04 -4.97
N ALA A 19 21.21 25.46 -4.25
CA ALA A 19 22.29 24.68 -4.84
C ALA A 19 21.72 23.45 -5.58
N GLY A 20 20.78 22.73 -4.98
CA GLY A 20 20.12 21.59 -5.61
C GLY A 20 19.39 21.95 -6.92
N LEU A 21 18.71 23.10 -6.96
CA LEU A 21 18.06 23.60 -8.17
C LEU A 21 19.08 23.98 -9.27
N LEU A 22 20.25 24.48 -8.88
CA LEU A 22 21.35 24.83 -9.78
C LEU A 22 21.99 23.59 -10.41
N PHE A 23 22.24 22.56 -9.60
CA PHE A 23 22.72 21.26 -10.08
C PHE A 23 21.75 20.60 -11.07
N LYS A 24 20.43 20.73 -10.83
CA LYS A 24 19.40 20.30 -11.78
C LYS A 24 19.49 21.05 -13.12
N ARG A 25 19.72 22.36 -13.09
CA ARG A 25 19.84 23.18 -14.32
C ARG A 25 21.13 22.93 -15.11
N MET A 26 22.18 22.46 -14.45
CA MET A 26 23.47 22.17 -15.08
C MET A 26 23.54 20.78 -15.74
N GLY A 27 22.47 19.98 -15.69
CA GLY A 27 22.42 18.67 -16.37
C GLY A 27 23.37 17.61 -15.79
N PHE A 28 23.93 17.85 -14.60
CA PHE A 28 24.72 16.84 -13.89
C PHE A 28 23.85 15.69 -13.36
N PHE A 29 22.56 15.94 -13.22
CA PHE A 29 21.57 15.02 -12.70
C PHE A 29 20.25 15.19 -13.47
N ASP A 30 19.93 14.24 -14.34
CA ASP A 30 18.56 14.04 -14.84
C ASP A 30 17.68 13.32 -13.80
N PHE A 31 17.99 13.47 -12.50
CA PHE A 31 17.15 12.96 -11.43
C PHE A 31 15.82 13.71 -11.43
N GLY A 32 14.86 13.15 -12.16
CA GLY A 32 13.47 13.52 -12.02
C GLY A 32 13.03 13.30 -10.58
N TRP A 33 12.04 14.07 -10.13
CA TRP A 33 11.33 13.74 -8.89
C TRP A 33 10.87 12.28 -8.93
N GLU A 34 10.51 11.79 -10.11
CA GLU A 34 10.12 10.41 -10.42
C GLU A 34 11.17 9.36 -10.08
N GLU A 35 12.47 9.64 -10.22
CA GLU A 35 13.53 8.67 -9.91
C GLU A 35 13.93 8.67 -8.43
N SER A 36 13.79 9.82 -7.77
CA SER A 36 14.29 10.02 -6.40
C SER A 36 13.30 9.56 -5.32
N TYR A 37 11.98 9.78 -5.50
CA TYR A 37 10.99 9.40 -4.50
C TYR A 37 10.91 7.88 -4.22
N PRO A 38 11.06 6.96 -5.20
CA PRO A 38 11.05 5.53 -4.93
C PRO A 38 12.22 5.07 -4.05
N ILE A 39 13.41 5.65 -4.28
CA ILE A 39 14.60 5.37 -3.46
C ILE A 39 14.36 5.81 -2.02
N ALA A 40 13.80 7.01 -1.81
CA ALA A 40 13.46 7.50 -0.48
C ALA A 40 12.44 6.58 0.22
N LEU A 41 11.42 6.10 -0.49
CA LEU A 41 10.45 5.14 0.03
C LEU A 41 11.10 3.82 0.45
N LEU A 42 12.01 3.28 -0.38
CA LEU A 42 12.75 2.05 -0.07
C LEU A 42 13.67 2.22 1.14
N LEU A 43 14.32 3.37 1.29
CA LEU A 43 15.13 3.68 2.47
C LEU A 43 14.27 3.73 3.74
N LEU A 44 13.12 4.41 3.69
CA LEU A 44 12.18 4.44 4.82
C LEU A 44 11.64 3.04 5.14
N ALA A 45 11.35 2.22 4.13
CA ALA A 45 10.96 0.84 4.30
C ALA A 45 12.06 0.03 5.01
N ALA A 46 13.31 0.16 4.58
CA ALA A 46 14.45 -0.51 5.22
C ALA A 46 14.61 -0.10 6.68
N MET A 47 14.46 1.20 7.00
CA MET A 47 14.48 1.69 8.38
C MET A 47 13.35 1.11 9.23
N ALA A 48 12.14 1.02 8.67
CA ALA A 48 11.01 0.39 9.34
C ALA A 48 11.26 -1.10 9.59
N ILE A 49 11.81 -1.85 8.61
CA ILE A 49 12.17 -3.28 8.77
C ILE A 49 13.21 -3.47 9.88
N VAL A 50 14.25 -2.63 9.92
CA VAL A 50 15.26 -2.67 10.99
C VAL A 50 14.60 -2.40 12.36
N SER A 51 13.61 -1.52 12.42
CA SER A 51 12.88 -1.23 13.66
C SER A 51 12.03 -2.41 14.12
N VAL A 52 11.40 -3.13 13.18
CA VAL A 52 10.69 -4.39 13.46
C VAL A 52 11.65 -5.46 13.97
N ALA A 53 12.82 -5.60 13.35
CA ALA A 53 13.86 -6.55 13.77
C ALA A 53 14.40 -6.24 15.17
N LYS A 54 14.45 -4.95 15.55
CA LYS A 54 14.79 -4.49 16.91
C LYS A 54 13.67 -4.70 17.95
N GLY A 55 12.52 -5.23 17.53
CA GLY A 55 11.42 -5.61 18.42
C GLY A 55 10.22 -4.67 18.40
N ASP A 56 10.26 -3.56 17.64
CA ASP A 56 9.09 -2.69 17.49
C ASP A 56 8.10 -3.27 16.48
N ARG A 57 7.27 -4.19 16.98
CA ARG A 57 6.23 -4.87 16.19
C ARG A 57 5.16 -3.93 15.64
N SER A 58 5.09 -2.68 16.11
CA SER A 58 4.15 -1.69 15.58
C SER A 58 4.55 -1.20 14.20
N GLN A 59 5.84 -1.27 13.86
CA GLN A 59 6.38 -0.81 12.57
C GLN A 59 6.17 -1.82 11.44
N ALA A 60 5.69 -3.03 11.73
CA ALA A 60 5.50 -4.08 10.74
C ALA A 60 4.54 -3.68 9.62
N PHE A 61 3.50 -2.93 9.97
CA PHE A 61 2.57 -2.35 9.01
C PHE A 61 3.29 -1.41 8.04
N TRP A 62 3.97 -0.39 8.57
CA TRP A 62 4.67 0.62 7.77
C TRP A 62 5.81 0.02 6.95
N ALA A 63 6.54 -0.94 7.50
CA ALA A 63 7.60 -1.66 6.81
C ALA A 63 7.07 -2.36 5.56
N CYS A 64 5.97 -3.12 5.68
CA CYS A 64 5.38 -3.81 4.55
C CYS A 64 4.79 -2.83 3.53
N PHE A 65 4.05 -1.82 4.01
CA PHE A 65 3.41 -0.82 3.16
C PHE A 65 4.42 -0.06 2.31
N LEU A 66 5.45 0.50 2.96
CA LEU A 66 6.49 1.27 2.30
C LEU A 66 7.35 0.40 1.39
N LEU A 67 7.60 -0.86 1.76
CA LEU A 67 8.35 -1.78 0.91
C LEU A 67 7.60 -2.06 -0.39
N ILE A 68 6.30 -2.40 -0.31
CA ILE A 68 5.52 -2.70 -1.51
C ILE A 68 5.40 -1.46 -2.40
N CYS A 69 5.04 -0.31 -1.82
CA CYS A 69 4.91 0.95 -2.56
C CYS A 69 6.24 1.43 -3.17
N GLY A 70 7.33 1.35 -2.39
CA GLY A 70 8.67 1.74 -2.85
C GLY A 70 9.20 0.81 -3.94
N LEU A 71 9.02 -0.51 -3.77
CA LEU A 71 9.46 -1.48 -4.75
C LEU A 71 8.67 -1.36 -6.05
N PHE A 72 7.35 -1.20 -5.99
CA PHE A 72 6.52 -1.03 -7.18
C PHE A 72 6.88 0.24 -7.94
N THR A 73 6.97 1.38 -7.26
CA THR A 73 7.30 2.67 -7.90
C THR A 73 8.72 2.67 -8.45
N PHE A 74 9.66 1.99 -7.79
CA PHE A 74 11.00 1.76 -8.31
C PHE A 74 10.96 0.93 -9.59
N LEU A 75 10.32 -0.25 -9.57
CA LEU A 75 10.22 -1.12 -10.75
C LEU A 75 9.53 -0.43 -11.94
N LYS A 76 8.49 0.38 -11.66
CA LYS A 76 7.74 1.13 -12.68
C LYS A 76 8.56 2.27 -13.28
N ASN A 77 9.20 3.12 -12.47
CA ASN A 77 9.90 4.31 -12.96
C ASN A 77 11.23 3.97 -13.65
N TYR A 78 11.91 2.90 -13.19
CA TYR A 78 13.13 2.41 -13.84
C TYR A 78 12.86 1.52 -15.06
N GLY A 79 11.58 1.31 -15.44
CA GLY A 79 11.21 0.54 -16.63
C GLY A 79 11.69 -0.91 -16.60
N ILE A 80 11.83 -1.50 -15.42
CA ILE A 80 12.37 -2.86 -15.26
C ILE A 80 11.34 -3.90 -15.77
N VAL A 81 10.05 -3.59 -15.66
CA VAL A 81 8.95 -4.47 -16.07
C VAL A 81 7.87 -3.68 -16.79
N ASP A 82 7.69 -3.96 -18.09
CA ASP A 82 6.71 -3.27 -18.94
C ASP A 82 5.26 -3.45 -18.45
N SER A 83 4.93 -4.60 -17.87
CA SER A 83 3.59 -4.89 -17.34
C SER A 83 3.17 -4.00 -16.16
N PHE A 84 4.09 -3.30 -15.48
CA PHE A 84 3.71 -2.39 -14.38
C PHE A 84 3.25 -1.01 -14.86
N TRP A 85 3.44 -0.68 -16.14
CA TRP A 85 2.94 0.57 -16.70
C TRP A 85 1.41 0.59 -16.83
N SER A 86 0.79 -0.56 -17.12
CA SER A 86 -0.67 -0.69 -17.16
C SER A 86 -1.32 -0.70 -15.78
N VAL A 87 -0.57 -1.04 -14.73
CA VAL A 87 -1.10 -1.12 -13.36
C VAL A 87 -1.22 0.28 -12.74
N ASN A 88 -2.41 0.57 -12.21
CA ASN A 88 -2.70 1.81 -11.54
C ASN A 88 -2.07 1.84 -10.13
N LEU A 89 -1.56 3.01 -9.73
CA LEU A 89 -1.02 3.23 -8.39
C LEU A 89 -2.07 2.98 -7.30
N TRP A 90 -3.34 3.28 -7.56
CA TRP A 90 -4.43 3.05 -6.61
C TRP A 90 -4.64 1.57 -6.27
N SER A 91 -4.57 0.71 -7.30
CA SER A 91 -4.73 -0.74 -7.15
C SER A 91 -3.61 -1.33 -6.29
N ILE A 92 -2.37 -0.89 -6.52
CA ILE A 92 -1.21 -1.26 -5.71
C ILE A 92 -1.31 -0.72 -4.29
N LEU A 93 -1.77 0.52 -4.12
CA LEU A 93 -1.91 1.11 -2.80
C LEU A 93 -2.93 0.33 -1.96
N LEU A 94 -4.07 -0.04 -2.53
CA LEU A 94 -5.06 -0.91 -1.89
C LEU A 94 -4.46 -2.27 -1.51
N LEU A 95 -3.74 -2.92 -2.43
CA LEU A 95 -3.08 -4.19 -2.17
C LEU A 95 -2.02 -4.06 -1.06
N ALA A 96 -1.21 -3.02 -1.11
CA ALA A 96 -0.16 -2.73 -0.13
C ALA A 96 -0.76 -2.53 1.26
N PHE A 97 -1.85 -1.76 1.38
CA PHE A 97 -2.60 -1.61 2.63
C PHE A 97 -3.11 -2.96 3.16
N GLY A 98 -3.73 -3.76 2.29
CA GLY A 98 -4.23 -5.09 2.67
C GLY A 98 -3.13 -6.03 3.17
N LEU A 99 -2.04 -6.17 2.42
CA LEU A 99 -0.88 -6.99 2.80
C LEU A 99 -0.20 -6.49 4.08
N SER A 100 -0.18 -5.19 4.30
CA SER A 100 0.40 -4.59 5.51
C SER A 100 -0.36 -4.97 6.78
N PHE A 101 -1.67 -5.17 6.69
CA PHE A 101 -2.46 -5.70 7.80
C PHE A 101 -2.13 -7.16 8.11
N PHE A 102 -1.83 -7.98 7.10
CA PHE A 102 -1.32 -9.34 7.31
C PHE A 102 0.06 -9.33 7.97
N ALA A 103 0.97 -8.44 7.55
CA ALA A 103 2.28 -8.27 8.19
C ALA A 103 2.17 -7.82 9.65
N LEU A 104 1.21 -6.94 9.95
CA LEU A 104 0.89 -6.51 11.31
C LEU A 104 0.35 -7.69 12.15
N TYR A 105 -0.57 -8.48 11.60
CA TYR A 105 -1.09 -9.68 12.26
C TYR A 105 0.00 -10.72 12.53
N ALA A 106 0.90 -10.96 11.57
CA ALA A 106 2.04 -11.87 11.76
C ALA A 106 2.96 -11.42 12.91
N SER A 107 3.08 -10.10 13.13
CA SER A 107 3.88 -9.54 14.22
C SER A 107 3.12 -9.53 15.56
N LYS A 108 1.81 -9.28 15.52
CA LYS A 108 0.93 -9.23 16.70
C LYS A 108 -0.32 -10.11 16.48
N PRO A 109 -0.18 -11.45 16.61
CA PRO A 109 -1.28 -12.39 16.34
C PRO A 109 -2.43 -12.31 17.35
N LYS A 110 -2.29 -11.47 18.38
CA LYS A 110 -3.35 -11.20 19.37
C LYS A 110 -4.50 -10.37 18.78
N ASP A 111 -4.25 -9.62 17.70
CA ASP A 111 -5.20 -8.66 17.13
C ASP A 111 -5.92 -9.20 15.90
N TRP A 112 -6.73 -10.25 16.08
CA TRP A 112 -7.49 -10.90 15.00
C TRP A 112 -8.42 -9.95 14.22
N GLY A 113 -8.91 -8.88 14.86
CA GLY A 113 -9.76 -7.88 14.21
C GLY A 113 -9.10 -7.18 13.01
N VAL A 114 -7.76 -7.21 12.93
CA VAL A 114 -6.97 -6.60 11.86
C VAL A 114 -7.04 -7.41 10.54
N LEU A 115 -7.37 -8.70 10.61
CA LEU A 115 -7.49 -9.55 9.43
C LEU A 115 -8.69 -9.20 8.56
N ILE A 116 -9.78 -8.70 9.16
CA ILE A 116 -10.99 -8.32 8.43
C ILE A 116 -10.70 -7.21 7.40
N PRO A 117 -10.17 -6.03 7.80
CA PRO A 117 -9.81 -4.99 6.84
C PRO A 117 -8.68 -5.44 5.91
N GLY A 118 -7.73 -6.25 6.39
CA GLY A 118 -6.67 -6.82 5.55
C GLY A 118 -7.23 -7.66 4.40
N PHE A 119 -8.14 -8.58 4.69
CA PHE A 119 -8.76 -9.44 3.69
C PHE A 119 -9.60 -8.65 2.68
N ILE A 120 -10.40 -7.71 3.17
CA ILE A 120 -11.21 -6.81 2.31
C ILE A 120 -10.28 -6.06 1.35
N LEU A 121 -9.28 -5.34 1.88
CA LEU A 121 -8.38 -4.51 1.07
C LEU A 121 -7.51 -5.32 0.12
N THR A 122 -6.99 -6.47 0.54
CA THR A 122 -6.23 -7.36 -0.35
C THR A 122 -7.10 -7.91 -1.48
N THR A 123 -8.35 -8.27 -1.18
CA THR A 123 -9.28 -8.74 -2.22
C THR A 123 -9.58 -7.62 -3.22
N PHE A 124 -9.99 -6.44 -2.75
CA PHE A 124 -10.26 -5.30 -3.63
C PHE A 124 -9.03 -4.85 -4.43
N GLY A 125 -7.86 -4.79 -3.80
CA GLY A 125 -6.60 -4.45 -4.47
C GLY A 125 -6.20 -5.50 -5.51
N GLY A 126 -6.35 -6.78 -5.19
CA GLY A 126 -6.10 -7.87 -6.14
C GLY A 126 -7.04 -7.83 -7.34
N VAL A 127 -8.33 -7.61 -7.10
CA VAL A 127 -9.34 -7.45 -8.16
C VAL A 127 -9.03 -6.23 -9.04
N ALA A 128 -8.64 -5.10 -8.43
CA ALA A 128 -8.27 -3.89 -9.18
C ALA A 128 -7.02 -4.10 -10.05
N ILE A 129 -6.01 -4.83 -9.57
CA ILE A 129 -4.82 -5.16 -10.36
C ILE A 129 -5.18 -6.09 -11.53
N LEU A 130 -6.05 -7.08 -11.31
CA LEU A 130 -6.49 -7.98 -12.37
C LEU A 130 -7.25 -7.24 -13.48
N ASP A 131 -8.05 -6.25 -13.10
CA ASP A 131 -8.76 -5.36 -14.04
C ASP A 131 -7.78 -4.47 -14.81
N ASP A 132 -6.80 -3.86 -14.13
CA ASP A 132 -5.74 -3.07 -14.77
C ASP A 132 -4.94 -3.92 -15.79
N LEU A 133 -4.69 -5.19 -15.47
CA LEU A 133 -3.98 -6.14 -16.34
C LEU A 133 -4.85 -6.69 -17.48
N HIS A 134 -6.11 -6.27 -17.60
CA HIS A 134 -7.05 -6.73 -18.62
C HIS A 134 -7.16 -8.27 -18.69
N VAL A 135 -7.06 -8.94 -17.54
CA VAL A 135 -7.19 -10.41 -17.49
C VAL A 135 -8.65 -10.77 -17.74
N ASP A 136 -8.96 -11.20 -18.97
CA ASP A 136 -10.32 -11.47 -19.49
C ASP A 136 -11.17 -12.40 -18.61
N TRP A 137 -10.54 -13.24 -17.78
CA TRP A 137 -11.24 -14.18 -16.91
C TRP A 137 -11.93 -13.53 -15.69
N PHE A 138 -11.63 -12.26 -15.39
CA PHE A 138 -12.10 -11.58 -14.19
C PHE A 138 -12.61 -10.16 -14.49
N ARG A 139 -13.52 -9.99 -15.46
CA ARG A 139 -14.20 -8.72 -15.69
C ARG A 139 -15.03 -8.32 -14.46
N ILE A 140 -14.64 -7.21 -13.82
CA ILE A 140 -15.34 -6.60 -12.68
C ILE A 140 -16.84 -6.38 -12.96
N SER A 141 -17.23 -6.21 -14.23
CA SER A 141 -18.63 -6.09 -14.65
C SER A 141 -19.49 -7.26 -14.14
N TYR A 142 -18.99 -8.50 -14.22
CA TYR A 142 -19.75 -9.66 -13.75
C TYR A 142 -19.90 -9.67 -12.23
N LEU A 143 -18.89 -9.21 -11.48
CA LEU A 143 -18.95 -9.17 -10.02
C LEU A 143 -19.98 -8.16 -9.51
N PHE A 144 -20.10 -7.00 -10.16
CA PHE A 144 -21.15 -6.03 -9.86
C PHE A 144 -22.53 -6.48 -10.35
N ASP A 145 -22.62 -7.17 -11.48
CA ASP A 145 -23.89 -7.73 -11.98
C ASP A 145 -24.44 -8.81 -11.04
N TYR A 146 -23.55 -9.59 -10.41
CA TYR A 146 -23.93 -10.72 -9.54
C TYR A 146 -23.84 -10.43 -8.03
N TRP A 147 -23.56 -9.18 -7.61
CA TRP A 147 -23.70 -8.77 -6.21
C TRP A 147 -25.07 -9.14 -5.57
N PRO A 148 -26.21 -9.10 -6.29
CA PRO A 148 -27.50 -9.49 -5.74
C PRO A 148 -27.58 -10.99 -5.43
N LEU A 149 -26.88 -11.84 -6.19
CA LEU A 149 -26.82 -13.28 -5.91
C LEU A 149 -26.09 -13.59 -4.61
N MET A 150 -25.06 -12.82 -4.25
CA MET A 150 -24.41 -12.96 -2.95
C MET A 150 -25.35 -12.60 -1.80
N LEU A 151 -26.14 -11.53 -1.94
CA LEU A 151 -27.19 -11.16 -0.99
C LEU A 151 -28.27 -12.26 -0.86
N ILE A 152 -28.70 -12.83 -1.99
CA ILE A 152 -29.66 -13.93 -2.00
C ILE A 152 -29.09 -15.16 -1.29
N ALA A 153 -27.84 -15.53 -1.57
CA ALA A 153 -27.17 -16.66 -0.92
C ALA A 153 -27.03 -16.46 0.60
N ILE A 154 -26.66 -15.26 1.03
CA ILE A 154 -26.60 -14.89 2.45
C ILE A 154 -27.99 -14.96 3.09
N GLY A 155 -29.01 -14.43 2.42
CA GLY A 155 -30.40 -14.50 2.89
C GLY A 155 -30.90 -15.94 3.05
N ILE A 156 -30.60 -16.81 2.08
CA ILE A 156 -30.92 -18.25 2.15
C ILE A 156 -30.18 -18.91 3.32
N ALA A 157 -28.89 -18.64 3.49
CA ALA A 157 -28.09 -19.20 4.58
C ALA A 157 -28.64 -18.78 5.96
N ILE A 158 -29.08 -17.53 6.11
CA ILE A 158 -29.72 -17.05 7.33
C ILE A 158 -31.02 -17.81 7.59
N ILE A 159 -31.89 -17.96 6.58
CA ILE A 159 -33.15 -18.72 6.70
C ILE A 159 -32.89 -20.15 7.14
N PHE A 160 -31.95 -20.86 6.50
CA PHE A 160 -31.59 -22.23 6.89
C PHE A 160 -31.00 -22.30 8.30
N SER A 161 -30.18 -21.33 8.69
CA SER A 161 -29.61 -21.25 10.04
C SER A 161 -30.68 -21.01 11.11
N THR A 162 -31.73 -20.25 10.80
CA THR A 162 -32.86 -19.99 11.69
C THR A 162 -33.80 -21.19 11.77
N LEU A 163 -34.06 -21.88 10.65
CA LEU A 163 -34.86 -23.12 10.68
C LEU A 163 -34.18 -24.22 11.50
N ARG A 164 -32.84 -24.31 11.46
CA ARG A 164 -32.07 -25.30 12.24
C ARG A 164 -32.08 -25.02 13.75
N ARG A 165 -32.52 -23.84 14.20
CA ARG A 165 -32.58 -23.43 15.62
C ARG A 165 -33.93 -23.67 16.29
N ARG A 166 -34.93 -24.29 15.64
CA ARG A 166 -36.16 -24.67 16.35
C ARG A 166 -35.85 -25.77 17.37
N PRO A 167 -35.97 -25.54 18.68
CA PRO A 167 -35.88 -26.62 19.66
C PRO A 167 -37.10 -27.54 19.45
N THR A 168 -36.82 -28.81 19.29
CA THR A 168 -37.79 -29.91 19.43
C THR A 168 -38.51 -29.74 20.76
N ASN A 169 -39.81 -29.40 20.71
CA ASN A 169 -40.76 -29.80 21.75
C ASN A 169 -41.06 -31.29 21.58
#